data_AF-A0A1X1B7R4-F1
#
_entry.id   AF-A0A1X1B7R4-F1
#
_cell.length_a   1.000
_cell.length_b   1.000
_cell.length_c   1.000
_cell.angle_alpha   90.00
_cell.angle_beta   90.00
_cell.angle_gamma   90.00
#
_symmetry.space_group_name_H-M   'P 1'
#
loop_
_entity.id
_entity.type
_entity.pdbx_description
1 polymer ?
#
loop_
_entity_poly.entity_id
_entity_poly.type
_entity_poly.pdbx_seq_one_letter_code
_entity_poly.pdbx_strand_id
1 'polypeptide(L)'
;MSGRESVYTEEVSLARILSLGDRYDEYAPVLQQLFAPEPGHRSQSLVTVPHAEGRLMRWQVNVIAHPPGVFTIWEDVTDVRPVEPPTLHQIGLDSAQSLGLNVAVIAPQQGTLAMFLTPPPDWVQYNYRQAGVSIFHPDDLPKLADFVDSDSFDSAEHSQSISIRILNVDNVYEPIDLTLRPYPDALGSGLVVGSFMRRARSIFGL
;
A
#
# COMPACT_ATOMS: atom_id res chain seq x y z
N MET A 1 -29.20 13.50 16.75
CA MET A 1 -27.90 13.52 17.44
C MET A 1 -26.88 14.02 16.45
N SER A 2 -26.26 15.18 16.73
CA SER A 2 -25.20 15.75 15.89
C SER A 2 -23.94 14.92 16.10
N GLY A 3 -23.74 13.92 15.25
CA GLY A 3 -22.46 13.22 15.14
C GLY A 3 -21.50 14.17 14.44
N ARG A 4 -20.51 14.68 15.17
CA ARG A 4 -19.32 15.26 14.55
C ARG A 4 -18.81 14.22 13.56
N GLU A 5 -18.76 14.58 12.28
CA GLU A 5 -17.90 13.88 11.33
C GLU A 5 -16.47 14.03 11.87
N SER A 6 -16.00 13.02 12.58
CA SER A 6 -14.58 12.92 12.91
C SER A 6 -13.87 12.78 11.58
N VAL A 7 -12.98 13.72 11.26
CA VAL A 7 -12.04 13.59 10.14
C VAL A 7 -11.38 12.22 10.29
N TYR A 8 -11.58 11.35 9.30
CA TYR A 8 -10.97 10.02 9.29
C TYR A 8 -9.46 10.20 9.38
N THR A 9 -8.85 9.58 10.39
CA THR A 9 -7.40 9.54 10.55
C THR A 9 -7.01 8.09 10.73
N GLU A 10 -6.09 7.65 9.88
CA GLU A 10 -5.58 6.29 9.91
C GLU A 10 -4.81 6.06 11.21
N GLU A 11 -5.38 5.26 12.13
CA GLU A 11 -4.69 4.90 13.38
C GLU A 11 -3.58 3.87 13.13
N VAL A 12 -3.79 2.97 12.17
CA VAL A 12 -2.86 1.92 11.75
C VAL A 12 -2.79 1.91 10.25
N SER A 13 -1.59 1.92 9.67
CA SER A 13 -1.47 1.98 8.21
C SER A 13 -2.06 0.77 7.50
N LEU A 14 -2.72 1.01 6.38
CA LEU A 14 -3.20 -0.04 5.49
C LEU A 14 -2.04 -0.87 4.95
N ALA A 15 -0.93 -0.20 4.59
CA ALA A 15 0.32 -0.83 4.20
C ALA A 15 0.80 -1.85 5.24
N ARG A 16 0.70 -1.53 6.54
CA ARG A 16 1.05 -2.46 7.62
C ARG A 16 0.13 -3.67 7.61
N ILE A 17 -1.18 -3.46 7.56
CA ILE A 17 -2.16 -4.57 7.60
C ILE A 17 -1.96 -5.49 6.40
N LEU A 18 -1.75 -4.92 5.21
CA LEU A 18 -1.49 -5.67 3.97
C LEU A 18 -0.04 -6.15 3.82
N SER A 19 0.88 -5.76 4.70
CA SER A 19 2.25 -6.34 4.72
C SER A 19 2.32 -7.65 5.50
N LEU A 20 1.24 -8.06 6.17
CA LEU A 20 1.20 -9.33 6.90
C LEU A 20 1.21 -10.54 5.97
N GLY A 21 0.78 -10.38 4.71
CA GLY A 21 0.77 -11.44 3.72
C GLY A 21 1.96 -11.38 2.76
N ASP A 22 2.57 -12.52 2.49
CA ASP A 22 3.56 -12.68 1.42
C ASP A 22 2.88 -12.93 0.06
N ARG A 23 1.63 -13.39 0.08
CA ARG A 23 0.81 -13.65 -1.11
C ARG A 23 -0.65 -13.35 -0.88
N TYR A 24 -1.27 -12.63 -1.81
CA TYR A 24 -2.71 -12.38 -1.87
C TYR A 24 -3.29 -12.96 -3.15
N ASP A 25 -4.23 -13.88 -3.03
CA ASP A 25 -4.99 -14.35 -4.18
C ASP A 25 -6.14 -13.37 -4.45
N GLU A 26 -6.35 -12.98 -5.71
CA GLU A 26 -7.46 -12.08 -6.11
C GLU A 26 -7.48 -10.75 -5.32
N TYR A 27 -6.33 -10.06 -5.24
CA TYR A 27 -6.18 -8.82 -4.47
C TYR A 27 -7.01 -7.64 -4.99
N ALA A 28 -7.39 -7.69 -6.26
CA ALA A 28 -8.06 -6.63 -6.96
C ALA A 28 -9.43 -6.24 -6.34
N PRO A 29 -10.38 -7.18 -6.15
CA PRO A 29 -11.63 -6.94 -5.41
C PRO A 29 -11.44 -6.42 -3.99
N VAL A 30 -10.40 -6.87 -3.28
CA VAL A 30 -10.10 -6.43 -1.90
C VAL A 30 -9.69 -4.96 -1.89
N LEU A 31 -8.76 -4.56 -2.76
CA LEU A 31 -8.35 -3.15 -2.88
C LEU A 31 -9.52 -2.27 -3.32
N GLN A 32 -10.32 -2.73 -4.30
CA GLN A 32 -11.49 -1.98 -4.73
C GLN A 32 -12.44 -1.68 -3.56
N GLN A 33 -12.74 -2.68 -2.72
CA GLN A 33 -13.61 -2.48 -1.56
C GLN A 33 -12.97 -1.60 -0.49
N LEU A 34 -11.65 -1.66 -0.31
CA LEU A 34 -10.93 -0.82 0.66
C LEU A 34 -10.99 0.68 0.30
N PHE A 35 -10.89 1.01 -0.99
CA PHE A 35 -10.81 2.41 -1.45
C PHE A 35 -12.13 2.98 -1.96
N ALA A 36 -13.03 2.13 -2.46
CA ALA A 36 -14.36 2.50 -2.93
C ALA A 36 -15.39 1.53 -2.35
N PRO A 37 -15.66 1.56 -1.03
CA PRO A 37 -16.60 0.66 -0.40
C PRO A 37 -18.03 0.93 -0.88
N GLU A 38 -18.58 -0.01 -1.65
CA GLU A 38 -19.97 0.04 -2.09
C GLU A 38 -20.87 -0.76 -1.12
N PRO A 39 -21.96 -0.17 -0.58
CA PRO A 39 -22.84 -0.84 0.38
C PRO A 39 -23.27 -2.24 -0.06
N GLY A 40 -23.14 -3.22 0.83
CA GLY A 40 -23.56 -4.60 0.58
C GLY A 40 -22.54 -5.48 -0.13
N HIS A 41 -21.45 -4.91 -0.66
CA HIS A 41 -20.36 -5.70 -1.24
C HIS A 41 -19.56 -6.45 -0.17
N ARG A 42 -19.13 -7.65 -0.54
CA ARG A 42 -18.31 -8.56 0.26
C ARG A 42 -17.25 -9.16 -0.62
N SER A 43 -16.05 -9.36 -0.09
CA SER A 43 -15.00 -10.13 -0.75
C SER A 43 -14.33 -11.07 0.24
N GLN A 44 -13.72 -12.10 -0.30
CA GLN A 44 -12.91 -13.05 0.45
C GLN A 44 -11.64 -13.29 -0.35
N SER A 45 -10.51 -13.27 0.33
CA SER A 45 -9.20 -13.57 -0.26
C SER A 45 -8.46 -14.55 0.63
N LEU A 46 -7.65 -15.41 0.02
CA LEU A 46 -6.70 -16.26 0.73
C LEU A 46 -5.32 -15.62 0.69
N VAL A 47 -4.65 -15.67 1.83
CA VAL A 47 -3.37 -15.01 2.05
C VAL A 47 -2.37 -16.04 2.60
N THR A 48 -1.17 -16.08 2.04
CA THR A 48 -0.06 -16.81 2.67
C THR A 48 0.68 -15.87 3.60
N VAL A 49 0.83 -16.25 4.87
CA VAL A 49 1.45 -15.43 5.93
C VAL A 49 2.68 -16.16 6.49
N PRO A 50 3.85 -15.50 6.63
CA PRO A 50 5.00 -16.10 7.29
C PRO A 50 4.78 -16.16 8.81
N HIS A 51 4.94 -17.35 9.41
CA HIS A 51 4.98 -17.51 10.86
C HIS A 51 6.38 -17.19 11.41
N ALA A 52 6.45 -16.72 12.65
CA ALA A 52 7.71 -16.38 13.32
C ALA A 52 8.72 -17.55 13.38
N GLU A 53 8.23 -18.79 13.32
CA GLU A 53 9.04 -20.02 13.33
C GLU A 53 9.51 -20.46 11.94
N GLY A 54 9.31 -19.64 10.90
CA GLY A 54 9.75 -19.91 9.53
C GLY A 54 8.85 -20.85 8.73
N ARG A 55 7.72 -21.29 9.28
CA ARG A 55 6.66 -21.99 8.52
C ARG A 55 5.73 -20.98 7.85
N LEU A 56 5.20 -21.33 6.69
CA LEU A 56 4.15 -20.56 6.04
C LEU A 56 2.77 -20.99 6.58
N MET A 57 1.86 -20.04 6.76
CA MET A 57 0.47 -20.25 7.18
C MET A 57 -0.48 -19.82 6.07
N ARG A 58 -1.71 -20.34 6.08
CA ARG A 58 -2.78 -19.95 5.16
C ARG A 58 -3.87 -19.24 5.95
N TRP A 59 -4.08 -17.98 5.63
CA TRP A 59 -5.07 -17.13 6.28
C TRP A 59 -6.17 -16.75 5.29
N GLN A 60 -7.37 -16.52 5.80
CA GLN A 60 -8.51 -16.04 5.03
C GLN A 60 -8.86 -14.62 5.49
N VAL A 61 -8.99 -13.71 4.53
CA VAL A 61 -9.40 -12.33 4.77
C VAL A 61 -10.79 -12.14 4.21
N ASN A 62 -11.74 -11.86 5.09
CA ASN A 62 -13.11 -11.52 4.71
C ASN A 62 -13.30 -10.01 4.86
N VAL A 63 -13.72 -9.35 3.79
CA VAL A 63 -13.97 -7.90 3.76
C VAL A 63 -15.45 -7.65 3.51
N ILE A 64 -16.04 -6.75 4.29
CA ILE A 64 -17.42 -6.33 4.15
C ILE A 64 -17.44 -4.81 4.08
N ALA A 65 -18.03 -4.25 3.03
CA ALA A 65 -18.16 -2.81 2.89
C ALA A 65 -19.04 -2.22 4.01
N HIS A 66 -18.51 -1.18 4.67
CA HIS A 66 -19.20 -0.42 5.70
C HIS A 66 -18.83 1.06 5.56
N PRO A 67 -19.43 1.78 4.59
CA PRO A 67 -19.04 3.15 4.26
C PRO A 67 -19.00 4.06 5.49
N PRO A 68 -17.96 4.91 5.62
CA PRO A 68 -16.95 5.23 4.60
C PRO A 68 -15.76 4.24 4.49
N GLY A 69 -15.79 3.08 5.16
CA GLY A 69 -14.70 2.11 5.13
C GLY A 69 -15.18 0.66 4.95
N VAL A 70 -14.46 -0.27 5.57
CA VAL A 70 -14.78 -1.70 5.56
C VAL A 70 -14.61 -2.32 6.94
N PHE A 71 -15.34 -3.41 7.20
CA PHE A 71 -14.97 -4.36 8.24
C PHE A 71 -14.15 -5.49 7.64
N THR A 72 -13.14 -5.92 8.37
CA THR A 72 -12.24 -6.98 7.92
C THR A 72 -12.05 -7.99 9.04
N ILE A 73 -12.02 -9.27 8.67
CA ILE A 73 -11.75 -10.39 9.56
C ILE A 73 -10.64 -11.23 8.93
N TRP A 74 -9.57 -11.48 9.70
CA TRP A 74 -8.45 -12.33 9.35
C TRP A 74 -8.52 -13.61 10.18
N GLU A 75 -8.58 -14.76 9.53
CA GLU A 75 -8.74 -16.08 10.17
C GLU A 75 -7.60 -16.99 9.74
N ASP A 76 -6.95 -17.66 10.70
CA ASP A 76 -6.03 -18.75 10.39
C ASP A 76 -6.83 -19.97 9.92
N VAL A 77 -6.59 -20.40 8.68
CA VAL A 77 -7.24 -21.55 8.04
C VAL A 77 -6.20 -22.60 7.63
N THR A 78 -4.99 -22.55 8.20
CA THR A 78 -3.86 -23.43 7.86
C THR A 78 -4.21 -24.91 8.00
N ASP A 79 -5.05 -25.26 8.97
CA ASP A 79 -5.44 -26.66 9.22
C ASP A 79 -6.42 -27.23 8.19
N VAL A 80 -7.11 -26.37 7.44
CA VAL A 80 -8.20 -26.76 6.51
C VAL A 80 -7.94 -26.35 5.06
N ARG A 81 -6.89 -25.56 4.80
CA ARG A 81 -6.48 -25.14 3.45
C ARG A 81 -4.99 -25.38 3.27
N PRO A 82 -4.56 -25.94 2.11
CA PRO A 82 -3.15 -26.10 1.84
C PRO A 82 -2.45 -24.74 1.77
N VAL A 83 -1.23 -24.70 2.28
CA VAL A 83 -0.35 -23.54 2.18
C VAL A 83 0.21 -23.50 0.76
N GLU A 84 0.12 -22.34 0.12
CA GLU A 84 0.71 -22.11 -1.19
C GLU A 84 2.01 -21.31 -1.05
N PRO A 85 3.14 -21.82 -1.59
CA PRO A 85 4.38 -21.08 -1.56
C PRO A 85 4.31 -19.80 -2.43
N PRO A 86 5.23 -18.84 -2.22
CA PRO A 86 5.39 -17.71 -3.11
C PRO A 86 5.59 -18.16 -4.57
N THR A 87 5.01 -17.40 -5.48
CA THR A 87 5.20 -17.56 -6.93
C THR A 87 6.59 -17.10 -7.36
N LEU A 88 7.07 -17.54 -8.53
CA LEU A 88 8.32 -17.03 -9.12
C LEU A 88 8.29 -15.51 -9.32
N HIS A 89 7.12 -14.93 -9.59
CA HIS A 89 6.95 -13.49 -9.71
C HIS A 89 7.26 -12.77 -8.38
N GLN A 90 6.76 -13.31 -7.27
CA GLN A 90 7.02 -12.77 -5.92
C GLN A 90 8.49 -12.90 -5.53
N ILE A 91 9.13 -14.04 -5.82
CA ILE A 91 10.58 -14.20 -5.61
C ILE A 91 11.38 -13.18 -6.43
N GLY A 92 10.92 -12.87 -7.65
CA GLY A 92 11.50 -11.81 -8.47
C GLY A 92 11.36 -10.41 -7.85
N LEU A 93 10.20 -10.10 -7.25
CA LEU A 93 9.96 -8.84 -6.56
C LEU A 93 10.81 -8.69 -5.29
N ASP A 94 10.99 -9.77 -4.53
CA ASP A 94 11.90 -9.83 -3.38
C ASP A 94 13.35 -9.54 -3.82
N SER A 95 13.76 -10.15 -4.94
CA SER A 95 15.08 -9.92 -5.51
C SER A 95 15.26 -8.47 -5.96
N ALA A 96 14.24 -7.85 -6.55
CA ALA A 96 14.28 -6.43 -6.94
C ALA A 96 14.45 -5.51 -5.73
N GLN A 97 13.80 -5.82 -4.60
CA GLN A 97 13.95 -5.09 -3.36
C GLN A 97 15.37 -5.15 -2.81
N SER A 98 16.05 -6.29 -2.93
CA SER A 98 17.43 -6.43 -2.49
C SER A 98 18.41 -5.50 -3.23
N LEU A 99 18.00 -4.99 -4.40
CA LEU A 99 18.71 -3.96 -5.18
C LEU A 99 18.27 -2.53 -4.83
N GLY A 100 17.39 -2.37 -3.83
CA GLY A 100 16.89 -1.11 -3.31
C GLY A 100 15.63 -0.57 -4.02
N LEU A 101 15.07 -1.30 -4.99
CA LEU A 101 13.85 -0.89 -5.69
C LEU A 101 12.60 -1.25 -4.86
N ASN A 102 11.83 -0.24 -4.48
CA ASN A 102 10.58 -0.41 -3.76
C ASN A 102 9.42 -0.15 -4.72
N VAL A 103 8.46 -1.06 -4.75
CA VAL A 103 7.24 -0.92 -5.56
C VAL A 103 6.03 -1.04 -4.65
N ALA A 104 5.05 -0.17 -4.84
CA ALA A 104 3.85 -0.12 -4.02
C ALA A 104 2.62 0.32 -4.81
N VAL A 105 1.45 -0.09 -4.35
CA VAL A 105 0.18 0.50 -4.74
C VAL A 105 -0.08 1.70 -3.85
N ILE A 106 -0.39 2.84 -4.46
CA ILE A 106 -0.60 4.12 -3.79
C ILE A 106 -2.02 4.58 -4.05
N ALA A 107 -2.63 5.19 -3.03
CA ALA A 107 -3.92 5.85 -3.09
C ALA A 107 -3.69 7.36 -2.90
N PRO A 108 -3.41 8.11 -3.98
CA PRO A 108 -3.02 9.52 -3.98
C PRO A 108 -4.05 10.40 -3.27
N GLN A 109 -5.33 10.19 -3.55
CA GLN A 109 -6.42 10.99 -3.00
C GLN A 109 -6.58 10.79 -1.48
N GLN A 110 -6.17 9.63 -0.96
CA GLN A 110 -6.15 9.31 0.46
C GLN A 110 -4.78 9.61 1.09
N GLY A 111 -3.79 10.01 0.31
CA GLY A 111 -2.45 10.33 0.77
C GLY A 111 -1.75 9.17 1.48
N THR A 112 -2.00 7.93 1.05
CA THR A 112 -1.48 6.72 1.70
C THR A 112 -0.92 5.70 0.71
N LEU A 113 -0.17 4.75 1.26
CA LEU A 113 0.33 3.58 0.56
C LEU A 113 -0.62 2.41 0.90
N ALA A 114 -1.22 1.82 -0.11
CA ALA A 114 -2.16 0.72 0.04
C ALA A 114 -1.43 -0.56 0.46
N MET A 115 -0.50 -1.02 -0.39
CA MET A 115 0.32 -2.19 -0.12
C MET A 115 1.68 -2.07 -0.82
N PHE A 116 2.70 -2.68 -0.25
CA PHE A 116 3.94 -2.90 -0.99
C PHE A 116 3.79 -4.13 -1.89
N LEU A 117 4.32 -4.03 -3.11
CA LEU A 117 4.43 -5.14 -4.06
C LEU A 117 5.80 -5.83 -3.95
N THR A 118 6.81 -5.09 -3.50
CA THR A 118 8.08 -5.64 -3.00
C THR A 118 8.02 -5.80 -1.48
N PRO A 119 8.95 -6.53 -0.82
CA PRO A 119 9.10 -6.43 0.62
C PRO A 119 9.20 -4.96 1.07
N PRO A 120 8.55 -4.56 2.17
CA PRO A 120 8.64 -3.19 2.65
C PRO A 120 10.08 -2.81 2.98
N PRO A 121 10.58 -1.63 2.53
CA PRO A 121 11.89 -1.15 2.92
C PRO A 121 12.01 -0.94 4.43
N ASP A 122 13.18 -1.23 4.99
CA ASP A 122 13.51 -1.08 6.40
C ASP A 122 13.60 0.38 6.88
N TRP A 123 13.72 1.32 5.95
CA TRP A 123 13.89 2.75 6.24
C TRP A 123 12.60 3.55 6.16
N VAL A 124 11.50 3.01 5.61
CA VAL A 124 10.21 3.70 5.52
C VAL A 124 9.37 3.42 6.76
N GLN A 125 8.84 4.47 7.38
CA GLN A 125 7.89 4.35 8.48
C GLN A 125 6.47 4.13 7.93
N TYR A 126 6.21 2.91 7.49
CA TYR A 126 4.85 2.47 7.18
C TYR A 126 4.15 1.92 8.44
N ASN A 127 4.87 1.63 9.52
CA ASN A 127 4.36 0.82 10.63
C ASN A 127 3.80 1.63 11.81
N TYR A 128 3.11 2.74 11.56
CA TYR A 128 2.60 3.62 12.62
C TYR A 128 1.31 3.09 13.28
N ARG A 129 1.08 3.54 14.53
CA ARG A 129 -0.08 3.20 15.38
C ARG A 129 -0.72 4.44 16.02
N GLN A 130 -0.56 5.59 15.38
CA GLN A 130 -1.03 6.86 15.90
C GLN A 130 -1.79 7.61 14.81
N ALA A 131 -3.00 8.07 15.15
CA ALA A 131 -3.80 8.93 14.30
C ALA A 131 -3.02 10.19 13.88
N GLY A 132 -3.17 10.57 12.61
CA GLY A 132 -2.59 11.81 12.07
C GLY A 132 -1.15 11.69 11.56
N VAL A 133 -0.56 10.49 11.60
CA VAL A 133 0.70 10.20 10.89
C VAL A 133 0.37 9.90 9.43
N SER A 134 1.00 10.61 8.50
CA SER A 134 0.91 10.33 7.07
C SER A 134 2.26 9.85 6.54
N ILE A 135 2.23 8.80 5.73
CA ILE A 135 3.45 8.26 5.09
C ILE A 135 4.06 9.27 4.12
N PHE A 136 3.25 10.10 3.47
CA PHE A 136 3.71 11.21 2.65
C PHE A 136 3.64 12.52 3.42
N HIS A 137 4.50 13.47 3.09
CA HIS A 137 4.46 14.77 3.75
C HIS A 137 3.13 15.48 3.43
N PRO A 138 2.42 16.05 4.42
CA PRO A 138 1.11 16.71 4.20
C PRO A 138 1.11 17.74 3.07
N ASP A 139 2.13 18.60 3.00
CA ASP A 139 2.26 19.60 1.92
C ASP A 139 2.44 19.00 0.51
N ASP A 140 2.87 17.74 0.42
CA ASP A 140 3.08 17.05 -0.87
C ASP A 140 1.81 16.30 -1.32
N LEU A 141 0.78 16.17 -0.46
CA LEU A 141 -0.46 15.46 -0.79
C LEU A 141 -1.26 16.12 -1.92
N PRO A 142 -1.51 17.46 -1.91
CA PRO A 142 -2.22 18.10 -3.02
C PRO A 142 -1.44 17.95 -4.32
N LYS A 143 -0.11 18.09 -4.25
CA LYS A 143 0.77 17.90 -5.40
C LYS A 143 0.69 16.48 -5.99
N LEU A 144 0.58 15.46 -5.13
CA LEU A 144 0.45 14.07 -5.57
C LEU A 144 -0.91 13.81 -6.21
N ALA A 145 -2.01 14.35 -5.64
CA ALA A 145 -3.35 14.26 -6.21
C ALA A 145 -3.45 14.97 -7.56
N ASP A 146 -3.01 16.23 -7.64
CA ASP A 146 -3.02 17.04 -8.87
C ASP A 146 -2.20 16.39 -9.99
N PHE A 147 -1.10 15.71 -9.62
CA PHE A 147 -0.25 15.02 -10.59
C PHE A 147 -0.98 13.84 -11.25
N VAL A 148 -1.68 13.02 -10.46
CA VAL A 148 -2.41 11.85 -10.99
C VAL A 148 -3.71 12.22 -11.70
N ASP A 149 -4.34 13.34 -11.32
CA ASP A 149 -5.56 13.85 -11.97
C ASP A 149 -5.26 14.62 -13.26
N SER A 150 -3.99 14.77 -13.65
CA SER A 150 -3.61 15.50 -14.86
C SER A 150 -3.89 14.69 -16.13
N ASP A 151 -4.43 15.34 -17.17
CA ASP A 151 -4.65 14.72 -18.51
C ASP A 151 -3.39 14.05 -19.07
N SER A 152 -2.21 14.59 -18.73
CA SER A 152 -0.93 14.02 -19.11
C SER A 152 -0.64 12.66 -18.46
N PHE A 153 -1.13 12.40 -17.26
CA PHE A 153 -0.92 11.13 -16.57
C PHE A 153 -1.83 10.04 -17.13
N ASP A 154 -3.10 10.36 -17.38
CA ASP A 154 -4.10 9.44 -17.94
C ASP A 154 -3.79 9.02 -19.38
N SER A 155 -3.23 9.93 -20.18
CA SER A 155 -2.85 9.66 -21.57
C SER A 155 -1.49 8.97 -21.72
N ALA A 156 -0.74 8.80 -20.63
CA ALA A 156 0.60 8.24 -20.71
C ALA A 156 0.59 6.70 -20.73
N GLU A 157 1.05 6.13 -21.85
CA GLU A 157 1.47 4.72 -21.91
C GLU A 157 2.70 4.42 -21.01
N HIS A 158 3.34 5.46 -20.45
CA HIS A 158 4.63 5.39 -19.78
C HIS A 158 4.58 5.98 -18.37
N SER A 159 5.49 5.51 -17.50
CA SER A 159 5.62 6.01 -16.14
C SER A 159 6.15 7.43 -16.08
N GLN A 160 5.64 8.24 -15.14
CA GLN A 160 6.05 9.62 -14.91
C GLN A 160 6.59 9.79 -13.49
N SER A 161 7.49 10.74 -13.27
CA SER A 161 8.15 10.92 -11.98
C SER A 161 7.77 12.23 -11.30
N ILE A 162 7.55 12.16 -9.99
CA ILE A 162 7.29 13.29 -9.11
C ILE A 162 8.21 13.21 -7.89
N SER A 163 8.79 14.33 -7.47
CA SER A 163 9.53 14.38 -6.21
C SER A 163 8.60 14.73 -5.05
N ILE A 164 8.55 13.87 -4.04
CA ILE A 164 7.75 14.02 -2.81
C ILE A 164 8.60 13.62 -1.61
N ARG A 165 8.13 13.89 -0.40
CA ARG A 165 8.76 13.44 0.84
C ARG A 165 7.99 12.28 1.46
N ILE A 166 8.71 11.26 1.89
CA ILE A 166 8.18 10.08 2.57
C ILE A 166 8.71 10.00 4.00
N LEU A 167 7.90 9.51 4.93
CA LEU A 167 8.25 9.36 6.34
C LEU A 167 9.21 8.18 6.53
N ASN A 168 10.37 8.44 7.13
CA ASN A 168 11.32 7.40 7.49
C ASN A 168 11.15 6.92 8.94
N VAL A 169 11.82 5.82 9.30
CA VAL A 169 11.77 5.21 10.65
C VAL A 169 12.26 6.13 11.78
N ASP A 170 13.02 7.19 11.46
CA ASP A 170 13.42 8.22 12.41
C ASP A 170 12.33 9.30 12.62
N ASN A 171 11.13 9.11 12.04
CA ASN A 171 10.03 10.07 11.98
C ASN A 171 10.40 11.40 11.29
N VAL A 172 11.29 11.33 10.30
CA VAL A 172 11.69 12.46 9.47
C VAL A 172 11.21 12.24 8.05
N TYR A 173 10.66 13.29 7.45
CA TYR A 173 10.29 13.28 6.03
C TYR A 173 11.55 13.46 5.17
N GLU A 174 11.89 12.45 4.39
CA GLU A 174 13.02 12.49 3.45
C GLU A 174 12.52 12.51 1.99
N PRO A 175 13.16 13.30 1.10
CA PRO A 175 12.72 13.41 -0.28
C PRO A 175 13.07 12.15 -1.09
N ILE A 176 12.12 11.72 -1.91
CA ILE A 176 12.25 10.63 -2.88
C ILE A 176 11.87 11.11 -4.28
N ASP A 177 12.32 10.38 -5.28
CA ASP A 177 11.75 10.43 -6.63
C ASP A 177 10.79 9.24 -6.76
N LEU A 178 9.50 9.56 -6.89
CA LEU A 178 8.44 8.58 -7.03
C LEU A 178 8.03 8.51 -8.49
N THR A 179 8.28 7.36 -9.11
CA THR A 179 7.85 7.07 -10.48
C THR A 179 6.52 6.33 -10.45
N LEU A 180 5.48 6.96 -10.98
CA LEU A 180 4.08 6.52 -10.98
C LEU A 180 3.67 6.02 -12.35
N ARG A 181 2.77 5.03 -12.37
CA ARG A 181 2.03 4.58 -13.54
C ARG A 181 0.57 4.28 -13.17
N PRO A 182 -0.38 4.49 -14.09
CA PRO A 182 -1.76 4.08 -13.87
C PRO A 182 -1.86 2.59 -13.55
N TYR A 183 -2.79 2.24 -12.66
CA TYR A 183 -3.15 0.85 -12.43
C TYR A 183 -4.06 0.35 -13.58
N PRO A 184 -3.76 -0.80 -14.21
CA PRO A 184 -4.57 -1.32 -15.31
C PRO A 184 -5.97 -1.75 -14.84
N ASP A 185 -7.01 -1.46 -15.61
CA ASP A 185 -8.40 -1.80 -15.31
C ASP A 185 -8.91 -1.25 -13.96
N ALA A 186 -9.10 0.08 -13.90
CA ALA A 186 -9.96 0.83 -12.97
C ALA A 186 -10.27 0.20 -11.59
N LEU A 187 -9.27 -0.30 -10.86
CA LEU A 187 -9.44 -0.74 -9.48
C LEU A 187 -9.58 0.47 -8.57
N GLY A 188 -10.80 0.96 -8.44
CA GLY A 188 -11.08 2.24 -7.81
C GLY A 188 -10.50 3.37 -8.65
N SER A 189 -11.32 4.37 -8.99
CA SER A 189 -10.82 5.60 -9.60
C SER A 189 -9.78 6.23 -8.67
N GLY A 190 -8.49 6.05 -8.99
CA GLY A 190 -7.38 6.74 -8.30
C GLY A 190 -6.23 5.87 -7.80
N LEU A 191 -6.24 4.53 -7.89
CA LEU A 191 -5.04 3.76 -7.52
C LEU A 191 -3.95 3.84 -8.59
N VAL A 192 -2.70 3.97 -8.14
CA VAL A 192 -1.52 4.00 -9.01
C VAL A 192 -0.45 3.05 -8.50
N VAL A 193 0.39 2.53 -9.41
CA VAL A 193 1.59 1.80 -9.01
C VAL A 193 2.75 2.78 -8.97
N GLY A 194 3.36 2.92 -7.80
CA GLY A 194 4.53 3.74 -7.57
C GLY A 194 5.79 2.90 -7.38
N SER A 195 6.91 3.41 -7.88
CA SER A 195 8.23 2.84 -7.67
C SER A 195 9.21 3.93 -7.20
N PHE A 196 10.04 3.59 -6.22
CA PHE A 196 10.98 4.54 -5.63
C PHE A 196 12.18 3.81 -5.00
N MET A 197 13.28 4.54 -4.89
CA MET A 197 14.49 4.11 -4.19
C MET A 197 14.85 5.15 -3.13
N ARG A 198 15.56 4.74 -2.08
CA ARG A 198 16.11 5.69 -1.13
C ARG A 198 17.19 6.52 -1.84
N ARG A 199 17.12 7.86 -1.76
CA ARG A 199 18.21 8.70 -2.26
C ARG A 199 19.46 8.44 -1.44
N ALA A 200 20.59 8.22 -2.11
CA ALA A 200 21.87 8.15 -1.42
C ALA A 200 22.12 9.48 -0.70
N ARG A 201 22.40 9.45 0.61
CA ARG A 201 22.88 10.65 1.31
C ARG A 201 24.22 11.03 0.68
N SER A 202 24.28 12.18 0.01
CA SER A 202 25.57 12.76 -0.38
C SER A 202 26.38 13.00 0.89
N ILE A 203 27.51 12.31 1.02
CA ILE A 203 28.43 12.45 2.16
C ILE A 203 29.41 13.62 1.94
N PHE A 204 29.22 14.42 0.89
CA PHE A 204 30.09 15.56 0.58
C PHE A 204 29.36 16.88 0.79
N GLY A 205 29.58 17.43 1.98
CA GLY A 205 29.28 18.81 2.36
C GLY A 205 30.40 19.31 3.28
N LEU A 206 31.59 19.50 2.70
CA LEU A 206 32.67 20.35 3.21
C LEU A 206 33.21 21.17 2.03
#